data_AF-A0A7Y5C9K0-F1
#
_entry.id   AF-A0A7Y5C9K0-F1
#
_cell.length_a   1.000
_cell.length_b   1.000
_cell.length_c   1.000
_cell.angle_alpha   90.00
_cell.angle_beta   90.00
_cell.angle_gamma   90.00
#
_symmetry.space_group_name_H-M   'P 1'
#
loop_
_entity.id
_entity.type
_entity.pdbx_description
1 polymer ?
#
loop_
_entity_poly.entity_id
_entity_poly.type
_entity_poly.pdbx_seq_one_letter_code
_entity_poly.pdbx_strand_id
1 'polypeptide(L)'
;MRLYKTIGPMAAIWLGVLAAQSDTLYLRDGSTLDGTVSRINDNCIAIQSGNGRIVYQNDEIDRIEKNEKKGTLDLARVNPTALRHEQELEKATGLKAEQREKLVALIDRLGREDVNERNQAIKELVALNQQLDVFRFLKESRQGFGARVLPGVYEVMLALNKSETKAILYDSIDDKAAPVRAAVLELLGKHRELASVETVARGLVDGEAEVQIAAIHALAEMGEERATPALIPALSSANPRVKNAGKAALSRIWSKPDKPIQFETVDDWTKFWNESSATVGKPIELASLQPLYVMPEGTHYVIVHE
;
A
#
# COMPACT_ATOMS: atom_id res chain seq x y z
N MET A 1 31.13 -6.79 -23.43
CA MET A 1 31.13 -5.36 -23.84
C MET A 1 30.04 -4.67 -23.04
N ARG A 2 30.37 -3.51 -22.45
CA ARG A 2 29.58 -2.65 -21.52
C ARG A 2 28.10 -2.55 -21.94
N LEU A 3 27.12 -2.49 -21.02
CA LEU A 3 26.87 -1.37 -20.09
C LEU A 3 26.04 -1.83 -18.87
N TYR A 4 26.53 -1.46 -17.69
CA TYR A 4 25.77 -1.43 -16.43
C TYR A 4 24.76 -0.27 -16.46
N LYS A 5 23.52 -0.49 -16.01
CA LYS A 5 22.63 0.58 -15.54
C LYS A 5 22.88 0.76 -14.04
N THR A 6 23.66 1.78 -13.72
CA THR A 6 24.18 2.07 -12.38
C THR A 6 23.19 2.85 -11.51
N ILE A 7 22.98 2.33 -10.29
CA ILE A 7 23.14 3.00 -9.00
C ILE A 7 22.24 4.24 -8.78
N GLY A 8 21.18 4.05 -7.99
CA GLY A 8 20.66 5.12 -7.15
C GLY A 8 21.50 5.23 -5.88
N PRO A 9 21.89 6.45 -5.49
CA PRO A 9 22.05 6.74 -4.08
C PRO A 9 21.28 8.00 -3.69
N MET A 10 20.90 8.05 -2.42
CA MET A 10 20.75 9.29 -1.70
C MET A 10 21.92 10.24 -1.99
N ALA A 11 21.62 11.53 -2.13
CA ALA A 11 22.55 12.57 -1.75
C ALA A 11 21.75 13.72 -1.13
N ALA A 12 21.73 13.75 0.20
CA ALA A 12 21.67 15.04 0.88
C ALA A 12 22.90 15.82 0.42
N ILE A 13 22.69 16.86 -0.38
CA ILE A 13 23.67 17.92 -0.54
C ILE A 13 23.04 19.15 0.11
N TRP A 14 23.41 19.40 1.36
CA TRP A 14 23.51 20.77 1.84
C TRP A 14 24.62 21.43 1.01
N LEU A 15 24.25 22.07 -0.10
CA LEU A 15 25.03 23.16 -0.62
C LEU A 15 24.40 24.39 0.02
N GLY A 16 25.17 25.06 0.87
CA GLY A 16 24.81 26.39 1.34
C GLY A 16 24.33 27.19 0.13
N VAL A 17 23.22 27.91 0.31
CA VAL A 17 22.72 28.84 -0.68
C VAL A 17 23.81 29.92 -0.86
N LEU A 18 24.77 29.64 -1.74
CA LEU A 18 25.26 30.66 -2.64
C LEU A 18 24.01 31.17 -3.32
N ALA A 19 23.60 32.37 -2.94
CA ALA A 19 22.42 33.05 -3.47
C ALA A 19 22.47 32.99 -4.99
N ALA A 20 21.72 32.07 -5.58
CA ALA A 20 21.56 32.01 -7.01
C ALA A 20 20.63 33.17 -7.40
N GLN A 21 21.08 34.01 -8.32
CA GLN A 21 20.21 34.98 -8.99
C GLN A 21 18.98 34.24 -9.55
N SER A 22 17.80 34.70 -9.15
CA SER A 22 16.52 34.16 -9.61
C SER A 22 15.88 35.21 -10.50
N ASP A 23 15.58 34.86 -11.73
CA ASP A 23 14.81 35.73 -12.62
C ASP A 23 13.31 35.47 -12.38
N THR A 24 12.45 36.45 -12.68
CA THR A 24 10.99 36.28 -12.72
C THR A 24 10.54 36.22 -14.18
N LEU A 25 9.94 35.10 -14.58
CA LEU A 25 9.31 34.89 -15.87
C LEU A 25 7.83 35.27 -15.80
N TYR A 26 7.39 36.20 -16.63
CA TYR A 26 5.98 36.58 -16.78
C TYR A 26 5.45 35.91 -18.06
N LEU A 27 4.42 35.07 -17.93
CA LEU A 27 3.75 34.42 -19.06
C LEU A 27 2.57 35.26 -19.55
N ARG A 28 2.21 35.10 -20.83
CA ARG A 28 1.12 35.86 -21.46
C ARG A 28 -0.27 35.55 -20.90
N ASP A 29 -0.43 34.41 -20.24
CA ASP A 29 -1.65 34.05 -19.51
C ASP A 29 -1.80 34.79 -18.17
N GLY A 30 -0.82 35.64 -17.82
CA GLY A 30 -0.78 36.43 -16.60
C GLY A 30 -0.10 35.76 -15.41
N SER A 31 0.37 34.51 -15.56
CA SER A 31 1.09 33.79 -14.51
C SER A 31 2.56 34.22 -14.43
N THR A 32 3.18 34.00 -13.27
CA THR A 32 4.60 34.33 -13.04
C THR A 32 5.35 33.18 -12.38
N LEU A 33 6.57 32.93 -12.83
CA LEU A 33 7.43 31.89 -12.25
C LEU A 33 8.80 32.46 -11.89
N ASP A 34 9.29 32.14 -10.69
CA ASP A 34 10.63 32.51 -10.25
C ASP A 34 11.58 31.33 -10.40
N GLY A 35 12.75 31.59 -10.98
CA GLY A 35 13.79 30.59 -11.16
C GLY A 35 14.95 31.08 -12.00
N THR A 36 16.00 30.27 -12.12
CA THR A 36 17.13 30.60 -12.97
C THR A 36 16.75 30.35 -14.42
N VAL A 37 16.69 31.41 -15.22
CA VAL A 37 16.32 31.35 -16.63
C VAL A 37 17.56 31.04 -17.48
N SER A 38 17.43 30.07 -18.38
CA SER A 38 18.47 29.68 -19.34
C SER A 38 17.87 29.54 -20.74
N ARG A 39 18.50 30.15 -21.74
CA ARG A 39 18.08 29.97 -23.14
C ARG A 39 18.48 28.57 -23.60
N ILE A 40 17.53 27.82 -24.18
CA ILE A 40 17.81 26.51 -24.76
C ILE A 40 18.17 26.66 -26.24
N ASN A 41 17.37 27.43 -26.98
CA ASN A 41 17.58 27.77 -28.38
C ASN A 41 16.84 29.09 -28.70
N ASP A 42 16.74 29.45 -29.98
CA ASP A 42 16.12 30.71 -30.41
C ASP A 42 14.60 30.79 -30.18
N ASN A 43 13.94 29.65 -29.93
CA ASN A 43 12.48 29.57 -29.75
C ASN A 43 12.05 29.17 -28.34
N CYS A 44 12.97 28.66 -27.50
CA CYS A 44 12.62 28.13 -26.18
C CYS A 44 13.56 28.62 -25.07
N ILE A 45 12.96 28.85 -23.91
CA ILE A 45 13.65 29.21 -22.68
C ILE A 45 13.28 28.20 -21.59
N ALA A 46 14.27 27.75 -20.83
CA ALA A 46 14.07 26.96 -19.63
C ALA A 46 14.15 27.83 -18.39
N ILE A 47 13.32 27.53 -17.41
CA ILE A 47 13.39 28.09 -16.07
C ILE A 47 13.56 26.95 -15.07
N GLN A 48 14.61 27.05 -14.25
CA GLN A 48 14.91 26.11 -13.18
C GLN A 48 14.38 26.68 -11.87
N SER A 49 13.40 26.02 -11.26
CA SER A 49 12.83 26.40 -9.97
C SER A 49 12.89 25.21 -9.02
N GLY A 50 13.68 25.32 -7.95
CA GLY A 50 14.04 24.17 -7.10
C GLY A 50 14.68 23.04 -7.91
N ASN A 51 14.18 21.82 -7.75
CA ASN A 51 14.65 20.63 -8.48
C ASN A 51 13.98 20.45 -9.86
N GLY A 52 12.98 21.27 -10.20
CA GLY A 52 12.21 21.18 -11.44
C GLY A 52 12.74 22.11 -12.53
N ARG A 53 12.77 21.62 -13.77
CA ARG A 53 13.06 22.41 -14.97
C ARG A 53 11.83 22.44 -15.86
N ILE A 54 11.34 23.63 -16.16
CA ILE A 54 10.21 23.82 -17.08
C ILE A 54 10.71 24.55 -18.32
N VAL A 55 10.24 24.14 -19.49
CA VAL A 55 10.59 24.73 -20.78
C VAL A 55 9.37 25.39 -21.37
N TYR A 56 9.50 26.66 -21.74
CA TYR A 56 8.48 27.45 -22.39
C TYR A 56 8.95 27.86 -23.79
N GLN A 57 8.00 27.98 -24.72
CA GLN A 57 8.26 28.66 -25.97
C GLN A 57 8.24 30.18 -25.77
N ASN A 58 9.01 30.90 -26.58
CA ASN A 58 9.18 32.34 -26.45
C ASN A 58 7.88 33.12 -26.67
N ASP A 59 6.93 32.57 -27.43
CA ASP A 59 5.61 33.16 -27.66
C ASP A 59 4.68 33.06 -26.44
N GLU A 60 4.92 32.11 -25.53
CA GLU A 60 4.21 31.98 -24.25
C GLU A 60 4.68 33.01 -23.20
N ILE A 61 5.84 33.62 -23.42
CA ILE A 61 6.50 34.53 -22.48
C ILE A 61 6.14 35.99 -22.82
N ASP A 62 5.62 36.72 -21.83
CA ASP A 62 5.37 38.17 -21.94
C ASP A 62 6.67 38.96 -21.71
N ARG A 63 7.35 38.72 -20.58
CA ARG A 63 8.63 39.35 -20.25
C ARG A 63 9.44 38.56 -19.23
N ILE A 64 10.74 38.84 -19.16
CA ILE A 64 11.66 38.28 -18.16
C ILE A 64 12.26 39.43 -17.37
N GLU A 65 12.08 39.43 -16.05
CA GLU A 65 12.66 40.41 -15.14
C GLU A 65 13.84 39.77 -14.40
N LYS A 66 15.05 40.25 -14.70
CA LYS A 66 16.24 39.83 -13.95
C LYS A 66 16.24 40.45 -12.57
N ASN A 67 16.34 39.64 -11.54
CA ASN A 67 16.36 40.12 -10.17
C ASN A 67 17.19 39.22 -9.24
N GLU A 68 17.39 39.65 -8.00
CA GLU A 68 18.11 38.90 -6.96
C GLU A 68 17.15 38.35 -5.89
N LYS A 69 15.86 38.16 -6.24
CA LYS A 69 14.87 37.65 -5.28
C LYS A 69 15.31 36.28 -4.80
N LYS A 70 15.36 36.11 -3.48
CA LYS A 70 15.46 34.79 -2.85
C LYS A 70 14.09 34.16 -2.96
N GLY A 71 13.94 33.15 -3.81
CA GLY A 71 12.66 32.47 -4.04
C GLY A 71 12.05 31.90 -2.76
N THR A 72 11.24 32.70 -2.08
CA THR A 72 10.15 32.22 -1.26
C THR A 72 8.91 32.33 -2.14
N LEU A 73 8.49 31.19 -2.68
CA LEU A 73 7.30 31.06 -3.50
C LEU A 73 6.09 31.54 -2.67
N ASP A 74 5.60 32.74 -2.96
CA ASP A 74 4.34 33.24 -2.38
C ASP A 74 3.19 32.46 -3.04
N LEU A 75 2.93 31.25 -2.55
CA LEU A 75 1.89 30.33 -3.04
C LEU A 75 0.51 31.00 -3.11
N ALA A 76 0.25 31.98 -2.23
CA ALA A 76 -0.99 32.76 -2.22
C ALA A 76 -1.16 33.64 -3.47
N ARG A 77 -0.05 34.08 -4.05
CA ARG A 77 -0.03 34.98 -5.21
C ARG A 77 0.09 34.24 -6.54
N VAL A 78 0.70 33.06 -6.56
CA VAL A 78 1.01 32.29 -7.77
C VAL A 78 -0.08 31.27 -8.12
N ASN A 79 -0.76 30.66 -7.14
CA ASN A 79 -1.81 29.68 -7.43
C ASN A 79 -2.80 29.57 -6.25
N PRO A 80 -3.91 30.35 -6.27
CA PRO A 80 -4.93 30.31 -5.22
C PRO A 80 -5.53 28.92 -5.00
N THR A 81 -5.55 28.07 -6.03
CA THR A 81 -6.04 26.69 -5.93
C THR A 81 -5.05 25.81 -5.17
N ALA A 82 -3.75 25.96 -5.41
CA ALA A 82 -2.71 25.22 -4.67
C ALA A 82 -2.68 25.61 -3.19
N LEU A 83 -2.86 26.90 -2.87
CA LEU A 83 -2.95 27.34 -1.47
C LEU A 83 -4.20 26.78 -0.78
N ARG A 84 -5.36 26.79 -1.44
CA ARG A 84 -6.58 26.19 -0.88
C ARG A 84 -6.40 24.70 -0.66
N HIS A 85 -5.83 23.99 -1.62
CA HIS A 85 -5.55 22.57 -1.49
C HIS A 85 -4.58 22.28 -0.33
N GLU A 86 -3.53 23.07 -0.15
CA GLU A 86 -2.61 22.97 0.98
C GLU A 86 -3.33 23.19 2.32
N GLN A 87 -4.16 24.23 2.41
CA GLN A 87 -4.97 24.52 3.60
C GLN A 87 -5.97 23.41 3.92
N GLU A 88 -6.59 22.83 2.88
CA GLU A 88 -7.49 21.67 3.01
C GLU A 88 -6.73 20.45 3.53
N LEU A 89 -5.54 20.17 3.01
CA LEU A 89 -4.69 19.07 3.47
C LEU A 89 -4.21 19.27 4.91
N GLU A 90 -3.77 20.48 5.27
CA GLU A 90 -3.38 20.81 6.65
C GLU A 90 -4.56 20.67 7.61
N LYS A 91 -5.75 21.13 7.21
CA LYS A 91 -6.97 20.97 8.01
C LYS A 91 -7.39 19.50 8.15
N ALA A 92 -7.31 18.72 7.07
CA ALA A 92 -7.69 17.32 7.06
C ALA A 92 -6.74 16.48 7.92
N THR A 93 -5.44 16.69 7.76
CA THR A 93 -4.39 15.84 8.37
C THR A 93 -3.88 16.38 9.71
N GLY A 94 -4.01 17.67 9.98
CA GLY A 94 -3.39 18.36 11.11
C GLY A 94 -1.89 18.59 10.95
N LEU A 95 -1.33 18.40 9.75
CA LEU A 95 0.10 18.46 9.47
C LEU A 95 0.42 19.51 8.42
N LYS A 96 1.57 20.18 8.56
CA LYS A 96 2.12 21.08 7.53
C LYS A 96 2.73 20.30 6.36
N ALA A 97 2.90 20.97 5.22
CA ALA A 97 3.51 20.41 4.02
C ALA A 97 4.82 19.65 4.29
N GLU A 98 5.77 20.25 5.03
CA GLU A 98 7.08 19.61 5.27
C GLU A 98 6.96 18.35 6.13
N GLN A 99 6.00 18.32 7.05
CA GLN A 99 5.72 17.16 7.89
C GLN A 99 5.10 16.03 7.05
N ARG A 100 4.17 16.35 6.15
CA ARG A 100 3.57 15.36 5.24
C ARG A 100 4.59 14.82 4.25
N GLU A 101 5.45 15.65 3.69
CA GLU A 101 6.54 15.21 2.80
C GLU A 101 7.46 14.19 3.47
N LYS A 102 7.84 14.45 4.73
CA LYS A 102 8.63 13.51 5.54
C LYS A 102 7.90 12.16 5.72
N LEU A 103 6.60 12.17 5.98
CA LEU A 103 5.82 10.93 6.12
C LEU A 103 5.71 10.18 4.79
N VAL A 104 5.47 10.89 3.67
CA VAL A 104 5.39 10.28 2.34
C VAL A 104 6.68 9.57 1.97
N ALA A 105 7.85 10.18 2.23
CA ALA A 105 9.14 9.55 1.97
C ALA A 105 9.35 8.22 2.74
N LEU A 106 8.79 8.11 3.94
CA LEU A 106 8.80 6.87 4.72
C LEU A 106 7.77 5.87 4.24
N ILE A 107 6.58 6.32 3.86
CA ILE A 107 5.50 5.47 3.36
C ILE A 107 5.89 4.81 2.04
N ASP A 108 6.59 5.51 1.15
CA ASP A 108 7.11 4.93 -0.10
C ASP A 108 8.05 3.75 0.14
N ARG A 109 8.74 3.71 1.29
CA ARG A 109 9.62 2.59 1.67
C ARG A 109 8.82 1.34 2.06
N LEU A 110 7.56 1.48 2.47
CA LEU A 110 6.69 0.35 2.83
C LEU A 110 6.38 -0.55 1.63
N GLY A 111 6.47 -0.03 0.41
CA GLY A 111 6.27 -0.78 -0.83
C GLY A 111 7.54 -1.38 -1.43
N ARG A 112 8.70 -1.24 -0.78
CA ARG A 112 9.98 -1.79 -1.29
C ARG A 112 10.05 -3.30 -1.06
N GLU A 113 10.74 -4.02 -1.94
CA GLU A 113 10.87 -5.49 -1.81
C GLU A 113 11.68 -5.89 -0.58
N ASP A 114 12.68 -5.07 -0.20
CA ASP A 114 13.53 -5.33 0.96
C ASP A 114 12.71 -5.29 2.26
N VAL A 115 12.57 -6.46 2.88
CA VAL A 115 11.88 -6.66 4.16
C VAL A 115 12.50 -5.80 5.27
N ASN A 116 13.83 -5.60 5.28
CA ASN A 116 14.49 -4.80 6.29
C ASN A 116 14.16 -3.32 6.13
N GLU A 117 14.14 -2.80 4.90
CA GLU A 117 13.73 -1.42 4.63
C GLU A 117 12.29 -1.15 5.06
N ARG A 118 11.37 -2.09 4.74
CA ARG A 118 9.97 -2.01 5.16
C ARG A 118 9.84 -2.00 6.68
N ASN A 119 10.45 -2.96 7.36
CA ASN A 119 10.41 -3.06 8.83
C ASN A 119 10.99 -1.82 9.51
N GLN A 120 12.05 -1.24 8.95
CA GLN A 120 12.65 -0.02 9.45
C GLN A 120 11.72 1.18 9.24
N ALA A 121 11.09 1.31 8.08
CA ALA A 121 10.11 2.37 7.81
C ALA A 121 8.89 2.28 8.75
N ILE A 122 8.39 1.08 9.04
CA ILE A 122 7.31 0.87 10.02
C ILE A 122 7.72 1.39 11.39
N LYS A 123 8.90 1.03 11.89
CA LYS A 123 9.41 1.49 13.20
C LYS A 123 9.53 3.00 13.26
N GLU A 124 10.05 3.62 12.20
CA GLU A 124 10.20 5.08 12.10
C GLU A 124 8.85 5.79 12.11
N LEU A 125 7.88 5.32 11.32
CA LEU A 125 6.53 5.86 11.28
C LEU A 125 5.81 5.73 12.63
N VAL A 126 5.95 4.58 13.29
CA VAL A 126 5.38 4.36 14.63
C VAL A 126 6.00 5.30 15.66
N ALA A 127 7.33 5.48 15.64
CA ALA A 127 8.01 6.41 16.54
C ALA A 127 7.61 7.88 16.30
N LEU A 128 7.43 8.27 15.03
CA LEU A 128 6.99 9.63 14.67
C LEU A 128 5.58 9.96 15.15
N ASN A 129 4.75 8.96 15.45
CA ASN A 129 3.40 9.19 15.95
C ASN A 129 3.37 9.92 17.32
N GLN A 130 4.49 9.96 18.03
CA GLN A 130 4.61 10.76 19.27
C GLN A 130 4.69 12.27 19.01
N GLN A 131 5.04 12.68 17.78
CA GLN A 131 5.27 14.07 17.39
C GLN A 131 4.28 14.55 16.33
N LEU A 132 3.82 13.65 15.48
CA LEU A 132 2.92 13.89 14.36
C LEU A 132 1.72 12.95 14.49
N ASP A 133 0.53 13.36 14.09
CA ASP A 133 -0.62 12.44 14.04
C ASP A 133 -0.52 11.55 12.78
N VAL A 134 0.40 10.58 12.82
CA VAL A 134 0.68 9.67 11.71
C VAL A 134 -0.54 8.82 11.41
N PHE A 135 -1.25 8.35 12.44
CA PHE A 135 -2.46 7.57 12.26
C PHE A 135 -3.53 8.35 11.47
N ARG A 136 -3.83 9.59 11.87
CA ARG A 136 -4.77 10.44 11.14
C ARG A 136 -4.30 10.69 9.71
N PHE A 137 -3.02 11.01 9.51
CA PHE A 137 -2.48 11.23 8.16
C PHE A 137 -2.70 10.01 7.24
N LEU A 138 -2.37 8.81 7.72
CA LEU A 138 -2.57 7.57 6.97
C LEU A 138 -4.04 7.28 6.69
N LYS A 139 -4.91 7.50 7.68
CA LYS A 139 -6.36 7.32 7.54
C LYS A 139 -6.96 8.24 6.48
N GLU A 140 -6.66 9.55 6.55
CA GLU A 140 -7.21 10.54 5.62
C GLU A 140 -6.61 10.42 4.21
N SER A 141 -5.36 9.94 4.08
CA SER A 141 -4.66 9.84 2.79
C SER A 141 -4.76 8.46 2.12
N ARG A 142 -5.46 7.49 2.74
CA ARG A 142 -5.44 6.07 2.34
C ARG A 142 -5.75 5.82 0.87
N GLN A 143 -6.69 6.58 0.29
CA GLN A 143 -7.13 6.41 -1.09
C GLN A 143 -6.05 6.80 -2.11
N GLY A 144 -5.03 7.55 -1.69
CA GLY A 144 -3.90 7.95 -2.54
C GLY A 144 -2.79 6.91 -2.62
N PHE A 145 -2.80 5.87 -1.77
CA PHE A 145 -1.74 4.86 -1.78
C PHE A 145 -2.06 3.72 -2.75
N GLY A 146 -1.04 3.31 -3.51
CA GLY A 146 -1.16 2.16 -4.41
C GLY A 146 -1.18 0.82 -3.68
N ALA A 147 -1.67 -0.22 -4.36
CA ALA A 147 -1.77 -1.60 -3.83
C ALA A 147 -0.46 -2.18 -3.29
N ARG A 148 0.69 -1.67 -3.75
CA ARG A 148 2.03 -2.06 -3.27
C ARG A 148 2.33 -1.54 -1.86
N VAL A 149 1.82 -0.36 -1.52
CA VAL A 149 2.15 0.39 -0.29
C VAL A 149 1.12 0.15 0.80
N LEU A 150 -0.15 0.00 0.43
CA LEU A 150 -1.28 -0.19 1.35
C LEU A 150 -1.08 -1.29 2.41
N PRO A 151 -0.52 -2.47 2.10
CA PRO A 151 -0.25 -3.49 3.12
C PRO A 151 0.58 -2.98 4.29
N GLY A 152 1.70 -2.30 3.99
CA GLY A 152 2.56 -1.73 5.03
C GLY A 152 1.91 -0.55 5.75
N VAL A 153 1.06 0.23 5.07
CA VAL A 153 0.26 1.27 5.70
C VAL A 153 -0.67 0.67 6.76
N TYR A 154 -1.35 -0.43 6.45
CA TYR A 154 -2.21 -1.12 7.42
C TYR A 154 -1.43 -1.71 8.59
N GLU A 155 -0.22 -2.22 8.36
CA GLU A 155 0.67 -2.66 9.46
C GLU A 155 1.02 -1.51 10.42
N VAL A 156 1.36 -0.34 9.89
CA VAL A 156 1.61 0.86 10.71
C VAL A 156 0.35 1.27 11.47
N MET A 157 -0.79 1.32 10.79
CA MET A 157 -2.07 1.71 11.41
C MET A 157 -2.47 0.76 12.54
N LEU A 158 -2.30 -0.56 12.37
CA LEU A 158 -2.53 -1.55 13.41
C LEU A 158 -1.61 -1.36 14.62
N ALA A 159 -0.34 -1.02 14.40
CA ALA A 159 0.61 -0.74 15.47
C ALA A 159 0.25 0.53 16.26
N LEU A 160 -0.42 1.49 15.63
CA LEU A 160 -0.82 2.76 16.23
C LEU A 160 -2.20 2.71 16.91
N ASN A 161 -3.21 2.13 16.24
CA ASN A 161 -4.58 2.05 16.73
C ASN A 161 -5.32 0.85 16.14
N LYS A 162 -5.25 -0.30 16.83
CA LYS A 162 -5.91 -1.54 16.41
C LYS A 162 -7.43 -1.42 16.24
N SER A 163 -8.11 -0.74 17.16
CA SER A 163 -9.57 -0.70 17.20
C SER A 163 -10.14 0.00 15.98
N GLU A 164 -9.57 1.15 15.62
CA GLU A 164 -10.03 1.91 14.45
C GLU A 164 -9.54 1.27 13.15
N THR A 165 -8.33 0.71 13.14
CA THR A 165 -7.80 0.01 11.97
C THR A 165 -8.62 -1.22 11.61
N LYS A 166 -9.22 -1.90 12.60
CA LYS A 166 -10.13 -3.03 12.33
C LYS A 166 -11.20 -2.64 11.32
N ALA A 167 -11.92 -1.55 11.53
CA ALA A 167 -12.96 -1.10 10.60
C ALA A 167 -12.39 -0.86 9.18
N ILE A 168 -11.22 -0.21 9.10
CA ILE A 168 -10.55 0.12 7.84
C ILE A 168 -10.10 -1.14 7.08
N LEU A 169 -9.65 -2.19 7.78
CA LEU A 169 -9.35 -3.48 7.17
C LEU A 169 -10.60 -4.11 6.56
N TYR A 170 -11.74 -4.08 7.26
CA TYR A 170 -13.00 -4.58 6.73
C TYR A 170 -13.52 -3.76 5.55
N ASP A 171 -13.29 -2.45 5.52
CA ASP A 171 -13.59 -1.59 4.37
C ASP A 171 -12.72 -1.91 3.14
N SER A 172 -11.65 -2.70 3.30
CA SER A 172 -10.68 -3.03 2.24
C SER A 172 -10.62 -4.53 1.94
N ILE A 173 -11.48 -5.34 2.58
CA ILE A 173 -11.44 -6.80 2.45
C ILE A 173 -11.85 -7.27 1.04
N ASP A 174 -12.64 -6.45 0.34
CA ASP A 174 -13.14 -6.67 -1.02
C ASP A 174 -12.47 -5.75 -2.05
N ASP A 175 -11.29 -5.18 -1.72
CA ASP A 175 -10.55 -4.31 -2.64
C ASP A 175 -10.32 -5.02 -3.99
N LYS A 176 -10.48 -4.27 -5.09
CA LYS A 176 -10.28 -4.79 -6.44
C LYS A 176 -8.89 -5.40 -6.64
N ALA A 177 -7.87 -4.88 -5.95
CA ALA A 177 -6.50 -5.35 -6.03
C ALA A 177 -6.29 -6.57 -5.13
N ALA A 178 -5.99 -7.71 -5.75
CA ALA A 178 -5.70 -8.96 -5.04
C ALA A 178 -4.60 -8.83 -3.97
N PRO A 179 -3.50 -8.08 -4.18
CA PRO A 179 -2.48 -7.89 -3.14
C PRO A 179 -3.02 -7.21 -1.88
N VAL A 180 -4.00 -6.30 -2.01
CA VAL A 180 -4.63 -5.64 -0.86
C VAL A 180 -5.50 -6.64 -0.11
N ARG A 181 -6.36 -7.41 -0.80
CA ARG A 181 -7.19 -8.44 -0.16
C ARG A 181 -6.35 -9.48 0.58
N ALA A 182 -5.30 -9.98 -0.05
CA ALA A 182 -4.37 -10.95 0.55
C ALA A 182 -3.73 -10.37 1.82
N ALA A 183 -3.20 -9.14 1.76
CA ALA A 183 -2.61 -8.49 2.91
C ALA A 183 -3.61 -8.28 4.06
N VAL A 184 -4.85 -7.87 3.77
CA VAL A 184 -5.88 -7.73 4.81
C VAL A 184 -6.14 -9.07 5.49
N LEU A 185 -6.27 -10.17 4.75
CA LEU A 185 -6.45 -11.50 5.32
C LEU A 185 -5.27 -11.94 6.19
N GLU A 186 -4.03 -11.72 5.73
CA GLU A 186 -2.82 -12.02 6.51
C GLU A 186 -2.79 -11.21 7.81
N LEU A 187 -3.15 -9.93 7.77
CA LEU A 187 -3.18 -9.09 8.96
C LEU A 187 -4.26 -9.54 9.95
N LEU A 188 -5.44 -9.94 9.46
CA LEU A 188 -6.49 -10.51 10.31
C LEU A 188 -6.05 -11.85 10.93
N GLY A 189 -5.32 -12.69 10.21
CA GLY A 189 -4.72 -13.92 10.76
C GLY A 189 -3.73 -13.65 11.90
N LYS A 190 -2.76 -12.76 11.65
CA LYS A 190 -1.75 -12.33 12.63
C LYS A 190 -2.38 -11.67 13.85
N HIS A 191 -3.47 -10.94 13.65
CA HIS A 191 -4.26 -10.27 14.68
C HIS A 191 -5.61 -10.96 14.86
N ARG A 192 -5.59 -12.26 15.18
CA ARG A 192 -6.78 -13.13 15.30
C ARG A 192 -7.92 -12.55 16.16
N GLU A 193 -7.62 -11.67 17.13
CA GLU A 193 -8.63 -10.97 17.93
C GLU A 193 -9.51 -10.00 17.13
N LEU A 194 -9.02 -9.58 15.96
CA LEU A 194 -9.71 -8.66 15.05
C LEU A 194 -10.52 -9.42 13.99
N ALA A 195 -10.21 -10.69 13.77
CA ALA A 195 -10.74 -11.48 12.66
C ALA A 195 -12.20 -11.95 12.87
N SER A 196 -12.89 -12.07 11.74
CA SER A 196 -14.18 -12.75 11.60
C SER A 196 -13.88 -13.98 10.78
N VAL A 197 -14.08 -15.15 11.39
CA VAL A 197 -13.83 -16.44 10.76
C VAL A 197 -14.59 -16.56 9.45
N GLU A 198 -15.87 -16.18 9.48
CA GLU A 198 -16.77 -16.26 8.33
C GLU A 198 -16.29 -15.33 7.20
N THR A 199 -15.74 -14.16 7.54
CA THR A 199 -15.17 -13.23 6.55
C THR A 199 -13.85 -13.75 5.99
N VAL A 200 -12.94 -14.24 6.82
CA VAL A 200 -11.65 -14.79 6.37
C VAL A 200 -11.87 -16.00 5.47
N ALA A 201 -12.83 -16.87 5.82
CA ALA A 201 -13.16 -18.06 5.04
C ALA A 201 -13.58 -17.74 3.60
N ARG A 202 -14.24 -16.59 3.35
CA ARG A 202 -14.61 -16.15 2.00
C ARG A 202 -13.41 -16.03 1.04
N GLY A 203 -12.20 -15.77 1.55
CA GLY A 203 -10.99 -15.74 0.74
C GLY A 203 -10.59 -17.10 0.18
N LEU A 204 -11.08 -18.22 0.73
CA LEU A 204 -10.84 -19.57 0.21
C LEU A 204 -11.43 -19.79 -1.20
N VAL A 205 -12.44 -19.01 -1.57
CA VAL A 205 -13.11 -19.07 -2.88
C VAL A 205 -12.80 -17.84 -3.75
N ASP A 206 -11.78 -17.04 -3.38
CA ASP A 206 -11.33 -15.92 -4.20
C ASP A 206 -10.74 -16.40 -5.53
N GLY A 207 -10.88 -15.61 -6.60
CA GLY A 207 -10.35 -15.97 -7.93
C GLY A 207 -8.82 -15.96 -7.99
N GLU A 208 -8.16 -15.29 -7.06
CA GLU A 208 -6.72 -15.08 -7.04
C GLU A 208 -6.03 -16.00 -6.03
N ALA A 209 -5.04 -16.76 -6.51
CA ALA A 209 -4.38 -17.79 -5.69
C ALA A 209 -3.67 -17.21 -4.45
N GLU A 210 -3.09 -16.02 -4.54
CA GLU A 210 -2.45 -15.37 -3.38
C GLU A 210 -3.48 -15.04 -2.29
N VAL A 211 -4.70 -14.67 -2.66
CA VAL A 211 -5.79 -14.39 -1.70
C VAL A 211 -6.26 -15.69 -1.04
N GLN A 212 -6.39 -16.78 -1.81
CA GLN A 212 -6.68 -18.11 -1.26
C GLN A 212 -5.63 -18.55 -0.25
N ILE A 213 -4.35 -18.40 -0.59
CA ILE A 213 -3.22 -18.75 0.30
C ILE A 213 -3.28 -17.93 1.60
N ALA A 214 -3.52 -16.62 1.48
CA ALA A 214 -3.66 -15.74 2.64
C ALA A 214 -4.81 -16.17 3.56
N ALA A 215 -5.98 -16.51 3.00
CA ALA A 215 -7.11 -17.03 3.77
C ALA A 215 -6.78 -18.35 4.47
N ILE A 216 -6.14 -19.29 3.76
CA ILE A 216 -5.72 -20.58 4.30
C ILE A 216 -4.76 -20.39 5.49
N HIS A 217 -3.76 -19.53 5.33
CA HIS A 217 -2.81 -19.23 6.41
C HIS A 217 -3.49 -18.55 7.59
N ALA A 218 -4.35 -17.56 7.35
CA ALA A 218 -5.06 -16.85 8.40
C ALA A 218 -5.93 -17.79 9.24
N LEU A 219 -6.70 -18.69 8.61
CA LEU A 219 -7.51 -19.69 9.32
C LEU A 219 -6.64 -20.65 10.16
N ALA A 220 -5.46 -21.00 9.66
CA ALA A 220 -4.51 -21.84 10.39
C ALA A 220 -3.83 -21.11 11.57
N GLU A 221 -3.59 -19.80 11.45
CA GLU A 221 -3.09 -18.96 12.54
C GLU A 221 -4.14 -18.75 13.64
N MET A 222 -5.41 -18.65 13.22
CA MET A 222 -6.56 -18.59 14.12
C MET A 222 -6.83 -19.92 14.83
N GLY A 223 -6.39 -21.04 14.26
CA GLY A 223 -6.67 -22.39 14.78
C GLY A 223 -8.13 -22.79 14.58
N GLU A 224 -8.75 -22.35 13.48
CA GLU A 224 -10.19 -22.48 13.29
C GLU A 224 -10.58 -23.86 12.73
N GLU A 225 -10.90 -24.79 13.64
CA GLU A 225 -11.33 -26.16 13.32
C GLU A 225 -12.61 -26.20 12.46
N ARG A 226 -13.53 -25.23 12.59
CA ARG A 226 -14.77 -25.20 11.79
C ARG A 226 -14.50 -25.02 10.29
N ALA A 227 -13.33 -24.50 9.92
CA ALA A 227 -12.94 -24.30 8.52
C ALA A 227 -12.39 -25.57 7.84
N THR A 228 -12.21 -26.67 8.59
CA THR A 228 -11.67 -27.93 8.08
C THR A 228 -12.34 -28.41 6.78
N PRO A 229 -13.68 -28.54 6.68
CA PRO A 229 -14.31 -28.99 5.44
C PRO A 229 -14.11 -28.01 4.27
N ALA A 230 -14.02 -26.70 4.52
CA ALA A 230 -13.68 -25.73 3.48
C ALA A 230 -12.20 -25.76 3.05
N LEU A 231 -11.29 -26.23 3.91
CA LEU A 231 -9.85 -26.34 3.61
C LEU A 231 -9.50 -27.64 2.86
N ILE A 232 -10.25 -28.72 3.06
CA ILE A 232 -10.01 -30.02 2.40
C ILE A 232 -9.89 -29.90 0.86
N PRO A 233 -10.78 -29.16 0.15
CA PRO A 233 -10.68 -29.01 -1.31
C PRO A 233 -9.36 -28.39 -1.80
N ALA A 234 -8.68 -27.57 -0.98
CA ALA A 234 -7.40 -26.97 -1.35
C ALA A 234 -6.32 -28.03 -1.66
N LEU A 235 -6.40 -29.22 -1.05
CA LEU A 235 -5.49 -30.35 -1.28
C LEU A 235 -5.51 -30.85 -2.74
N SER A 236 -6.60 -30.59 -3.46
CA SER A 236 -6.79 -30.93 -4.87
C SER A 236 -6.59 -29.73 -5.80
N SER A 237 -6.13 -28.59 -5.30
CA SER A 237 -5.88 -27.41 -6.13
C SER A 237 -4.82 -27.70 -7.19
N ALA A 238 -5.07 -27.22 -8.42
CA ALA A 238 -4.10 -27.26 -9.51
C ALA A 238 -2.91 -26.32 -9.24
N ASN A 239 -3.08 -25.30 -8.38
CA ASN A 239 -1.99 -24.44 -7.94
C ASN A 239 -1.21 -25.13 -6.81
N PRO A 240 0.07 -25.49 -7.01
CA PRO A 240 0.85 -26.19 -5.98
C PRO A 240 1.02 -25.39 -4.69
N ARG A 241 1.04 -24.06 -4.75
CA ARG A 241 1.15 -23.19 -3.57
C ARG A 241 -0.10 -23.28 -2.70
N VAL A 242 -1.29 -23.22 -3.32
CA VAL A 242 -2.58 -23.40 -2.62
C VAL A 242 -2.67 -24.80 -2.01
N LYS A 243 -2.28 -25.82 -2.78
CA LYS A 243 -2.23 -27.21 -2.30
C LYS A 243 -1.35 -27.38 -1.06
N ASN A 244 -0.13 -26.85 -1.10
CA ASN A 244 0.81 -26.95 0.01
C ASN A 244 0.35 -26.12 1.22
N ALA A 245 -0.24 -24.95 1.00
CA ALA A 245 -0.85 -24.14 2.05
C ALA A 245 -1.98 -24.91 2.74
N GLY A 246 -2.87 -25.56 1.98
CA GLY A 246 -3.98 -26.36 2.53
C GLY A 246 -3.49 -27.52 3.41
N LYS A 247 -2.45 -28.25 2.95
CA LYS A 247 -1.80 -29.31 3.75
C LYS A 247 -1.24 -28.76 5.05
N ALA A 248 -0.43 -27.70 4.97
CA ALA A 248 0.20 -27.10 6.13
C ALA A 248 -0.83 -26.56 7.14
N ALA A 249 -1.90 -25.94 6.64
CA ALA A 249 -2.98 -25.39 7.45
C ALA A 249 -3.73 -26.47 8.22
N LEU A 250 -4.21 -27.52 7.53
CA LEU A 250 -4.93 -28.62 8.16
C LEU A 250 -4.06 -29.31 9.22
N SER A 251 -2.79 -29.60 8.90
CA SER A 251 -1.86 -30.16 9.88
C SER A 251 -1.62 -29.22 11.05
N ARG A 252 -1.50 -27.91 10.83
CA ARG A 252 -1.29 -26.91 11.90
C ARG A 252 -2.50 -26.79 12.84
N ILE A 253 -3.71 -26.84 12.30
CA ILE A 253 -4.95 -26.73 13.09
C ILE A 253 -5.10 -27.94 14.02
N TRP A 254 -4.86 -29.15 13.50
CA TRP A 254 -5.22 -30.37 14.21
C TRP A 254 -4.07 -31.11 14.90
N SER A 255 -2.81 -30.86 14.50
CA SER A 255 -1.66 -31.51 15.13
C SER A 255 -1.39 -30.93 16.50
N LYS A 256 -1.12 -31.81 17.45
CA LYS A 256 -0.58 -31.45 18.77
C LYS A 256 0.88 -31.91 18.85
N PRO A 257 1.73 -31.31 19.72
CA PRO A 257 3.12 -31.71 19.86
C PRO A 257 3.33 -33.20 20.13
N ASP A 258 2.40 -33.83 20.83
CA ASP A 258 2.39 -35.25 21.20
C ASP A 258 1.64 -36.15 20.21
N LYS A 259 0.84 -35.56 19.31
CA LYS A 259 0.03 -36.28 18.32
C LYS A 259 0.04 -35.55 16.97
N PRO A 260 1.14 -35.64 16.21
CA PRO A 260 1.21 -35.05 14.88
C PRO A 260 0.28 -35.78 13.90
N ILE A 261 -0.37 -35.02 13.03
CA ILE A 261 -1.17 -35.54 11.92
C ILE A 261 -0.38 -35.39 10.62
N GLN A 262 -0.33 -36.47 9.83
CA GLN A 262 0.40 -36.54 8.56
C GLN A 262 -0.50 -36.98 7.39
N PHE A 263 -1.78 -36.61 7.43
CA PHE A 263 -2.69 -36.91 6.33
C PHE A 263 -2.32 -36.09 5.09
N GLU A 264 -2.17 -36.78 3.96
CA GLU A 264 -1.72 -36.17 2.70
C GLU A 264 -2.83 -36.06 1.66
N THR A 265 -3.92 -36.82 1.84
CA THR A 265 -4.99 -36.98 0.85
C THR A 265 -6.31 -36.38 1.33
N VAL A 266 -7.18 -36.05 0.36
CA VAL A 266 -8.55 -35.61 0.64
C VAL A 266 -9.32 -36.68 1.42
N ASP A 267 -9.16 -37.95 1.07
CA ASP A 267 -9.90 -39.05 1.70
C ASP A 267 -9.53 -39.22 3.18
N ASP A 268 -8.23 -39.14 3.51
CA ASP A 268 -7.76 -39.22 4.90
C ASP A 268 -8.33 -38.09 5.75
N TRP A 269 -8.26 -36.84 5.25
CA TRP A 269 -8.80 -35.67 5.94
C TRP A 269 -10.32 -35.70 6.03
N THR A 270 -11.02 -36.17 5.00
CA THR A 270 -12.48 -36.30 5.00
C THR A 270 -12.94 -37.33 6.02
N LYS A 271 -12.29 -38.48 6.08
CA LYS A 271 -12.57 -39.51 7.08
C LYS A 271 -12.34 -38.98 8.49
N PHE A 272 -11.18 -38.35 8.73
CA PHE A 272 -10.87 -37.74 10.02
C PHE A 272 -11.90 -36.70 10.45
N TRP A 273 -12.31 -35.82 9.52
CA TRP A 273 -13.33 -34.81 9.78
C TRP A 273 -14.69 -35.44 10.13
N ASN A 274 -15.12 -36.49 9.42
CA ASN A 274 -16.37 -37.18 9.74
C ASN A 274 -16.37 -37.76 11.16
N GLU A 275 -15.23 -38.27 11.63
CA GLU A 275 -15.05 -38.80 12.98
C GLU A 275 -14.97 -37.69 14.06
N SER A 276 -14.45 -36.51 13.70
CA SER A 276 -14.14 -35.42 14.66
C SER A 276 -15.19 -34.30 14.68
N SER A 277 -16.00 -34.16 13.63
CA SER A 277 -16.92 -33.03 13.43
C SER A 277 -17.95 -32.87 14.55
N ALA A 278 -18.33 -33.95 15.22
CA ALA A 278 -19.30 -33.93 16.33
C ALA A 278 -18.83 -33.10 17.54
N THR A 279 -17.51 -32.92 17.71
CA THR A 279 -16.94 -32.09 18.79
C THR A 279 -16.63 -30.67 18.36
N VAL A 280 -16.81 -30.34 17.07
CA VAL A 280 -16.53 -29.03 16.49
C VAL A 280 -17.84 -28.25 16.37
N GLY A 281 -17.76 -26.93 16.51
CA GLY A 281 -18.90 -26.04 16.26
C GLY A 281 -19.41 -26.12 14.81
N LYS A 282 -20.40 -25.29 14.47
CA LYS A 282 -21.02 -25.27 13.13
C LYS A 282 -19.96 -25.21 12.01
N PRO A 283 -19.85 -26.23 11.15
CA PRO A 283 -18.86 -26.26 10.08
C PRO A 283 -19.06 -25.16 9.04
N ILE A 284 -17.96 -24.74 8.42
CA ILE A 284 -17.95 -23.80 7.31
C ILE A 284 -17.77 -24.61 6.03
N GLU A 285 -18.84 -24.69 5.25
CA GLU A 285 -18.85 -25.43 3.99
C GLU A 285 -18.37 -24.52 2.85
N LEU A 286 -17.43 -25.00 2.02
CA LEU A 286 -16.90 -24.21 0.89
C LEU A 286 -18.01 -23.70 -0.03
N ALA A 287 -19.02 -24.54 -0.29
CA ALA A 287 -20.16 -24.22 -1.15
C ALA A 287 -21.08 -23.11 -0.61
N SER A 288 -20.97 -22.78 0.69
CA SER A 288 -21.75 -21.70 1.31
C SER A 288 -21.07 -20.32 1.20
N LEU A 289 -19.81 -20.28 0.76
CA LEU A 289 -19.01 -19.07 0.73
C LEU A 289 -19.21 -18.27 -0.55
N GLN A 290 -19.15 -16.95 -0.41
CA GLN A 290 -19.08 -16.01 -1.53
C GLN A 290 -17.70 -15.36 -1.57
N PRO A 291 -17.09 -15.18 -2.76
CA PRO A 291 -15.78 -14.55 -2.89
C PRO A 291 -15.77 -13.16 -2.28
N LEU A 292 -14.57 -12.71 -1.89
CA LEU A 292 -14.38 -11.37 -1.34
C LEU A 292 -14.67 -10.30 -2.38
N TYR A 293 -14.19 -10.51 -3.60
CA TYR A 293 -14.40 -9.63 -4.74
C TYR A 293 -14.93 -10.42 -5.93
N VAL A 294 -15.97 -9.89 -6.56
CA VAL A 294 -16.47 -10.36 -7.86
C VAL A 294 -16.21 -9.25 -8.86
N MET A 295 -15.51 -9.56 -9.94
CA MET A 295 -15.29 -8.59 -11.00
C MET A 295 -16.63 -8.20 -11.64
N PRO A 296 -16.94 -6.91 -11.80
CA PRO A 296 -18.15 -6.49 -12.48
C PRO A 296 -18.18 -7.03 -13.92
N GLU A 297 -19.36 -7.47 -14.36
CA GLU A 297 -19.58 -7.91 -15.74
C GLU A 297 -19.14 -6.83 -16.75
N GLY A 298 -18.46 -7.24 -17.82
CA GLY A 298 -17.97 -6.33 -18.86
C GLY A 298 -16.62 -5.66 -18.58
N THR A 299 -15.95 -5.98 -17.46
CA THR A 299 -14.59 -5.46 -17.20
C THR A 299 -13.56 -6.20 -18.05
N HIS A 300 -12.94 -5.51 -19.01
CA HIS A 300 -11.83 -6.03 -19.81
C HIS A 300 -10.48 -5.62 -19.18
N TYR A 301 -9.59 -6.57 -18.96
CA TYR A 301 -8.21 -6.29 -18.52
C TYR A 301 -7.23 -6.47 -19.67
N VAL A 302 -6.21 -5.63 -19.71
CA VAL A 302 -5.00 -5.84 -20.50
C VAL A 302 -3.96 -6.43 -19.56
N ILE A 303 -3.54 -7.67 -19.80
CA ILE A 303 -2.39 -8.25 -19.11
C ILE A 303 -1.17 -7.52 -19.68
N VAL A 304 -0.62 -6.58 -18.90
CA VAL A 304 0.69 -6.01 -19.20
C VAL A 304 1.71 -6.94 -18.56
N HIS A 305 2.33 -7.79 -19.37
CA HIS A 305 3.53 -8.50 -18.95
C HIS A 305 4.65 -7.46 -18.79
N GLU A 306 5.10 -7.22 -17.55
CA GLU A 306 6.39 -6.56 -17.28
C GLU A 306 7.55 -7.48 -17.69
#